data_AF-A0A815IX27-F1
#
_entry.id   AF-A0A815IX27-F1
#
_cell.length_a   1.000
_cell.length_b   1.000
_cell.length_c   1.000
_cell.angle_alpha   90.00
_cell.angle_beta   90.00
_cell.angle_gamma   90.00
#
_symmetry.space_group_name_H-M   'P 1'
#
loop_
_entity.id
_entity.type
_entity.pdbx_description
1 polymer ?
#
loop_
_entity_poly.entity_id
_entity_poly.type
_entity_poly.pdbx_seq_one_letter_code
_entity_poly.pdbx_strand_id
1 'polypeptide(L)'
;MGDTTDADFDYLCTRIIGPGQAVQSLKEKPWCDVPILVFRNQLRTEINNRAAVDKAKEGGIPLVVVVAHDKIRSKISADNAIYERLLYIPDNKTELLPGLLPFVPNMPVLLTDNIACELGLSNGTQGIFRELIYDDQEEPD
;
A
#
# COMPACT_ATOMS: atom_id res chain seq x y z
N MET A 1 -8.99 18.52 31.29
CA MET A 1 -8.91 18.78 29.83
C MET A 1 -7.54 19.36 29.58
N GLY A 2 -6.75 18.75 28.71
CA GLY A 2 -5.44 19.30 28.35
C GLY A 2 -5.67 20.38 27.31
N ASP A 3 -5.60 21.64 27.73
CA ASP A 3 -5.73 22.77 26.83
C ASP A 3 -4.40 22.95 26.08
N THR A 4 -4.48 22.95 24.75
CA THR A 4 -3.32 23.19 23.88
C THR A 4 -2.78 24.59 24.13
N THR A 5 -1.53 24.67 24.57
CA THR A 5 -0.85 25.95 24.85
C THR A 5 -0.16 26.49 23.60
N ASP A 6 0.18 27.77 23.61
CA ASP A 6 0.98 28.38 22.54
C ASP A 6 2.34 27.67 22.36
N ALA A 7 2.89 27.10 23.44
CA ALA A 7 4.11 26.30 23.39
C ALA A 7 3.91 24.98 22.62
N ASP A 8 2.73 24.36 22.71
CA ASP A 8 2.39 23.16 21.94
C ASP A 8 2.23 23.49 20.45
N PHE A 9 1.67 24.67 20.13
CA PHE A 9 1.55 25.18 18.77
C PHE A 9 2.93 25.50 18.16
N ASP A 10 3.79 26.19 18.90
CA ASP A 10 5.16 26.50 18.46
C ASP A 10 5.98 25.22 18.26
N TYR A 11 5.85 24.25 19.17
CA TYR A 11 6.50 22.95 19.03
C TYR A 11 6.01 22.18 17.79
N LEU A 12 4.71 22.20 17.51
CA LEU A 12 4.15 21.62 16.29
C LEU A 12 4.72 22.32 15.04
N CYS A 13 4.81 23.65 15.05
CA CYS A 13 5.38 24.42 13.95
C CYS A 13 6.85 24.07 13.67
N THR A 14 7.63 23.68 14.67
CA THR A 14 9.00 23.17 14.44
C THR A 14 9.05 21.83 13.69
N ARG A 15 7.96 21.07 13.70
CA ARG A 15 7.83 19.76 13.02
C ARG A 15 7.22 19.88 11.61
N ILE A 16 6.73 21.06 11.24
CA ILE A 16 6.13 21.33 9.92
C ILE A 16 7.22 21.89 9.00
N ILE A 17 7.51 21.17 7.91
CA ILE A 17 8.39 21.69 6.85
C ILE A 17 7.58 22.68 6.01
N GLY A 18 7.60 23.95 6.42
CA GLY A 18 6.95 25.09 5.74
C GLY A 18 7.95 26.05 5.07
N PRO A 19 7.47 27.03 4.30
CA PRO A 19 8.33 27.93 3.51
C PRO A 19 9.03 28.94 4.43
N GLY A 20 10.21 28.59 4.93
CA GLY A 20 11.02 29.47 5.77
C GLY A 20 12.50 29.13 5.81
N GLN A 21 12.86 27.85 5.91
CA GLN A 21 14.24 27.40 5.79
C GLN A 21 14.24 25.97 5.24
N ALA A 22 14.85 25.78 4.07
CA ALA A 22 15.11 24.45 3.56
C ALA A 22 16.09 23.75 4.52
N VAL A 23 15.57 22.85 5.35
CA VAL A 23 16.38 22.04 6.25
C VAL A 23 17.38 21.25 5.39
N GLN A 24 18.67 21.28 5.73
CA GLN A 24 19.71 20.53 4.99
C GLN A 24 19.38 19.03 4.88
N SER A 25 18.65 18.49 5.87
CA SER A 25 18.10 17.13 5.86
C SER A 25 17.25 16.82 4.63
N LEU A 26 16.73 17.84 3.93
CA LEU A 26 15.98 17.64 2.70
C LEU A 26 16.81 17.08 1.52
N LYS A 27 18.14 17.15 1.60
CA LYS A 27 19.01 16.57 0.56
C LYS A 27 19.28 15.07 0.77
N GLU A 28 19.20 14.61 2.02
CA GLU A 28 19.51 13.23 2.41
C GLU A 28 18.31 12.29 2.29
N LYS A 29 17.14 12.83 1.90
CA LYS A 29 15.87 12.11 1.75
C LYS A 29 15.51 11.18 2.93
N PRO A 30 15.61 11.62 4.20
CA PRO A 30 15.30 10.78 5.37
C PRO A 30 13.84 10.30 5.43
N TRP A 31 12.94 10.86 4.59
CA TRP A 31 11.56 10.43 4.44
C TRP A 31 11.32 9.36 3.38
N CYS A 32 12.34 8.93 2.62
CA CYS A 32 12.12 7.94 1.57
C CYS A 32 11.56 6.61 2.12
N ASP A 33 11.90 6.27 3.36
CA ASP A 33 11.48 5.03 4.02
C ASP A 33 10.48 5.25 5.17
N VAL A 34 9.93 6.47 5.33
CA VAL A 34 8.99 6.75 6.42
C VAL A 34 7.57 6.33 6.04
N PRO A 35 6.79 5.80 7.00
CA PRO A 35 5.38 5.53 6.77
C PRO A 35 4.61 6.84 6.52
N ILE A 36 3.81 6.87 5.47
CA ILE A 36 2.94 8.00 5.13
C ILE A 36 1.52 7.69 5.62
N LEU A 37 1.03 8.49 6.56
CA LEU A 37 -0.34 8.41 7.04
C LEU A 37 -1.25 9.26 6.15
N VAL A 38 -2.37 8.68 5.73
CA VAL A 38 -3.35 9.34 4.87
C VAL A 38 -4.77 9.12 5.38
N PHE A 39 -5.66 10.06 5.05
CA PHE A 39 -7.06 10.03 5.50
C PHE A 39 -7.96 9.07 4.71
N ARG A 40 -7.54 8.64 3.50
CA ARG A 40 -8.36 7.83 2.59
C ARG A 40 -7.57 6.63 2.09
N ASN A 41 -8.19 5.45 2.11
CA ASN A 41 -7.60 4.22 1.60
C ASN A 41 -7.22 4.34 0.13
N GLN A 42 -8.09 4.92 -0.70
CA GLN A 42 -7.79 5.19 -2.10
C GLN A 42 -6.49 5.98 -2.31
N LEU A 43 -6.22 6.96 -1.45
CA LEU A 43 -4.98 7.73 -1.52
C LEU A 43 -3.77 6.90 -1.09
N ARG A 44 -3.90 6.07 -0.05
CA ARG A 44 -2.87 5.11 0.37
C ARG A 44 -2.51 4.18 -0.78
N THR A 45 -3.53 3.61 -1.41
CA THR A 45 -3.40 2.67 -2.52
C THR A 45 -2.72 3.33 -3.71
N GLU A 46 -3.12 4.54 -4.11
CA GLU A 46 -2.48 5.25 -5.22
C GLU A 46 -1.02 5.61 -4.94
N ILE A 47 -0.71 6.05 -3.71
CA ILE A 47 0.67 6.34 -3.30
C ILE A 47 1.53 5.08 -3.36
N ASN A 48 1.02 3.98 -2.80
CA ASN A 48 1.73 2.70 -2.80
C ASN A 48 1.93 2.16 -4.22
N ASN A 49 0.92 2.29 -5.09
CA ASN A 49 1.01 1.88 -6.49
C ASN A 49 2.09 2.67 -7.23
N ARG A 50 2.10 3.99 -7.10
CA ARG A 50 3.14 4.83 -7.70
C ARG A 50 4.52 4.50 -7.15
N ALA A 51 4.66 4.31 -5.83
CA ALA A 51 5.93 3.94 -5.21
C ALA A 51 6.47 2.59 -5.73
N ALA A 52 5.60 1.59 -5.91
CA ALA A 52 5.99 0.31 -6.50
C ALA A 52 6.44 0.47 -7.96
N VAL A 53 5.68 1.21 -8.78
CA VAL A 53 6.02 1.47 -10.18
C VAL A 53 7.36 2.23 -10.30
N ASP A 54 7.56 3.26 -9.49
CA ASP A 54 8.79 4.06 -9.52
C ASP A 54 9.99 3.22 -9.07
N LYS A 55 9.83 2.39 -8.03
CA LYS A 55 10.88 1.45 -7.58
C LYS A 55 11.24 0.41 -8.65
N ALA A 56 10.26 -0.13 -9.38
CA ALA A 56 10.50 -1.03 -10.50
C ALA A 56 11.30 -0.34 -11.62
N LYS A 57 10.93 0.90 -11.98
CA LYS A 57 11.62 1.70 -13.00
C LYS A 57 13.05 2.05 -12.60
N GLU A 58 13.25 2.52 -11.37
CA GLU A 58 14.56 2.90 -10.84
C GLU A 58 15.50 1.69 -10.75
N GLY A 59 14.99 0.54 -10.33
CA GLY A 59 15.77 -0.70 -10.22
C GLY A 59 15.97 -1.45 -11.53
N GLY A 60 15.21 -1.12 -12.59
CA GLY A 60 15.15 -1.95 -13.81
C GLY A 60 14.62 -3.36 -13.53
N ILE A 61 13.75 -3.51 -12.53
CA ILE A 61 13.21 -4.80 -12.06
C ILE A 61 11.79 -4.96 -12.58
N PRO A 62 11.35 -6.17 -12.97
CA PRO A 62 9.95 -6.40 -13.34
C PRO A 62 9.00 -6.07 -12.18
N LEU A 63 7.91 -5.38 -12.54
CA LEU A 63 6.76 -5.17 -11.67
C LEU A 63 5.83 -6.38 -11.80
N VAL A 64 5.59 -7.07 -10.69
CA VAL A 64 4.59 -8.15 -10.63
C VAL A 64 3.25 -7.54 -10.23
N VAL A 65 2.16 -7.91 -10.90
CA VAL A 65 0.82 -7.43 -10.52
C VAL A 65 -0.03 -8.64 -10.14
N VAL A 66 -0.46 -8.68 -8.89
CA VAL A 66 -1.42 -9.66 -8.41
C VAL A 66 -2.82 -9.11 -8.67
N VAL A 67 -3.62 -9.89 -9.39
CA VAL A 67 -4.98 -9.53 -9.81
C VAL A 67 -5.96 -10.20 -8.85
N ALA A 68 -6.92 -9.44 -8.33
CA ALA A 68 -7.97 -9.98 -7.48
C ALA A 68 -8.84 -10.97 -8.27
N HIS A 69 -9.19 -12.07 -7.61
CA HIS A 69 -10.07 -13.08 -8.17
C HIS A 69 -11.47 -12.94 -7.57
N ASP A 70 -12.29 -12.11 -8.21
CA ASP A 70 -13.67 -11.84 -7.78
C ASP A 70 -14.63 -12.93 -8.29
N LYS A 71 -15.61 -13.34 -7.47
CA LYS A 71 -16.65 -14.29 -7.87
C LYS A 71 -18.05 -13.70 -7.70
N ILE A 72 -18.84 -13.70 -8.77
CA ILE A 72 -20.27 -13.34 -8.69
C ILE A 72 -21.07 -14.59 -8.33
N ARG A 73 -21.89 -14.54 -7.27
CA ARG A 73 -22.74 -15.66 -6.81
C ARG A 73 -23.85 -16.08 -7.81
N SER A 74 -23.94 -15.43 -8.97
CA SER A 74 -24.99 -15.66 -9.98
C SER A 74 -24.58 -16.76 -10.98
N LYS A 75 -25.54 -17.55 -11.46
CA LYS A 75 -25.34 -18.54 -12.54
C LYS A 75 -25.02 -17.93 -13.92
N ILE A 76 -25.01 -16.61 -14.03
CA ILE A 76 -24.72 -15.89 -15.26
C ILE A 76 -23.25 -15.47 -15.19
N SER A 77 -22.41 -16.05 -16.05
CA SER A 77 -21.03 -15.60 -16.22
C SER A 77 -21.04 -14.10 -16.48
N ALA A 78 -20.31 -13.34 -15.66
CA ALA A 78 -20.19 -11.90 -15.88
C ALA A 78 -19.54 -11.66 -17.24
N ASP A 79 -20.05 -10.70 -18.00
CA ASP A 79 -19.37 -10.18 -19.18
C ASP A 79 -17.96 -9.70 -18.78
N ASN A 80 -16.95 -9.88 -19.65
CA ASN A 80 -15.57 -9.45 -19.39
C ASN A 80 -15.51 -7.96 -19.03
N ALA A 81 -16.39 -7.15 -19.60
CA ALA A 81 -16.51 -5.73 -19.28
C ALA A 81 -16.92 -5.46 -17.82
N ILE A 82 -17.60 -6.39 -17.16
CA ILE A 82 -17.94 -6.28 -15.73
C ILE A 82 -16.71 -6.61 -14.88
N TYR A 83 -15.99 -7.68 -15.21
CA TYR A 83 -14.76 -8.06 -14.52
C TYR A 83 -13.71 -6.96 -14.56
N GLU A 84 -13.46 -6.37 -15.73
CA GLU A 84 -12.53 -5.24 -15.84
C GLU A 84 -12.95 -4.07 -14.93
N ARG A 85 -14.27 -3.78 -14.86
CA ARG A 85 -14.76 -2.70 -13.99
C ARG A 85 -14.64 -3.03 -12.51
N LEU A 86 -14.75 -4.30 -12.10
CA LEU A 86 -14.56 -4.73 -10.71
C LEU A 86 -13.12 -4.44 -10.24
N LEU A 87 -12.13 -4.69 -11.09
CA LEU A 87 -10.72 -4.47 -10.77
C LEU A 87 -10.38 -3.00 -10.45
N TYR A 88 -11.12 -2.05 -11.05
CA TYR A 88 -10.91 -0.61 -10.84
C TYR A 88 -11.86 0.00 -9.81
N ILE A 89 -12.64 -0.80 -9.08
CA ILE A 89 -13.45 -0.30 -7.97
C ILE A 89 -12.51 0.24 -6.87
N PRO A 90 -12.75 1.46 -6.35
CA PRO A 90 -11.97 1.98 -5.25
C PRO A 90 -12.09 1.09 -4.01
N ASP A 91 -10.98 0.90 -3.32
CA ASP A 91 -10.85 0.01 -2.15
C ASP A 91 -11.85 0.29 -1.01
N ASN A 92 -12.40 1.50 -0.91
CA ASN A 92 -13.42 1.84 0.08
C ASN A 92 -14.79 1.17 -0.18
N LYS A 93 -15.00 0.60 -1.36
CA LYS A 93 -16.22 -0.14 -1.75
C LYS A 93 -16.00 -1.65 -1.82
N THR A 94 -14.81 -2.12 -1.48
CA THR A 94 -14.43 -3.53 -1.37
C THR A 94 -14.09 -3.85 0.09
N GLU A 95 -13.47 -4.99 0.37
CA GLU A 95 -12.92 -5.35 1.69
C GLU A 95 -11.64 -4.55 2.04
N LEU A 96 -11.56 -3.28 1.63
CA LEU A 96 -10.42 -2.38 1.85
C LEU A 96 -9.14 -2.78 1.09
N LEU A 97 -9.28 -3.64 0.09
CA LEU A 97 -8.22 -4.16 -0.78
C LEU A 97 -8.44 -3.74 -2.24
N PRO A 98 -7.37 -3.45 -3.00
CA PRO A 98 -7.47 -3.10 -4.41
C PRO A 98 -7.67 -4.34 -5.29
N GLY A 99 -8.30 -4.15 -6.46
CA GLY A 99 -8.40 -5.21 -7.47
C GLY A 99 -7.08 -5.54 -8.17
N LEU A 100 -6.11 -4.61 -8.15
CA LEU A 100 -4.77 -4.79 -8.69
C LEU A 100 -3.75 -4.39 -7.62
N LEU A 101 -2.87 -5.32 -7.25
CA LEU A 101 -1.84 -5.10 -6.24
C LEU A 101 -0.44 -5.26 -6.85
N PRO A 102 0.31 -4.16 -7.06
CA PRO A 102 1.67 -4.22 -7.57
C PRO A 102 2.67 -4.66 -6.51
N PHE A 103 3.59 -5.54 -6.89
CA PHE A 103 4.69 -6.03 -6.08
C PHE A 103 6.03 -5.84 -6.80
N VAL A 104 7.03 -5.42 -6.03
CA VAL A 104 8.42 -5.32 -6.46
C VAL A 104 9.31 -5.89 -5.36
N PRO A 105 10.29 -6.74 -5.68
CA PRO A 105 11.25 -7.24 -4.71
C PRO A 105 11.83 -6.13 -3.82
N ASN A 106 11.97 -6.44 -2.54
CA ASN A 106 12.44 -5.56 -1.48
C ASN A 106 11.52 -4.36 -1.18
N MET A 107 10.25 -4.37 -1.57
CA MET A 107 9.28 -3.38 -1.10
C MET A 107 8.79 -3.70 0.32
N PRO A 108 8.55 -2.69 1.16
CA PRO A 108 7.90 -2.88 2.45
C PRO A 108 6.45 -3.32 2.24
N VAL A 109 5.99 -4.27 3.04
CA VAL A 109 4.62 -4.79 3.03
C VAL A 109 4.08 -4.90 4.45
N LEU A 110 2.77 -4.99 4.57
CA LEU A 110 2.07 -5.16 5.83
C LEU A 110 1.17 -6.38 5.72
N LEU A 111 1.19 -7.26 6.73
CA LEU A 111 0.23 -8.35 6.81
C LEU A 111 -1.17 -7.79 7.11
N THR A 112 -2.16 -8.25 6.36
CA THR A 112 -3.58 -7.89 6.54
C THR A 112 -4.34 -8.90 7.39
N ASP A 113 -3.79 -10.10 7.54
CA ASP A 113 -4.45 -11.23 8.19
C ASP A 113 -3.62 -11.82 9.31
N ASN A 114 -4.32 -12.48 10.23
CA ASN A 114 -3.71 -13.26 11.30
C ASN A 114 -3.40 -14.66 10.77
N ILE A 115 -2.12 -14.98 10.64
CA ILE A 115 -1.67 -16.26 10.10
C ILE A 115 -1.22 -17.17 11.24
N ALA A 116 -0.27 -16.69 12.05
CA ALA A 116 0.31 -17.42 13.18
C ALA A 116 0.69 -16.40 14.26
N CYS A 117 -0.29 -15.98 15.04
CA CYS A 117 -0.13 -14.93 16.06
C CYS A 117 0.93 -15.28 17.09
N GLU A 118 1.07 -16.56 17.43
CA GLU A 118 2.08 -17.12 18.33
C GLU A 118 3.52 -16.97 17.80
N LEU A 119 3.68 -16.81 16.49
CA LEU A 119 4.96 -16.52 15.83
C LEU A 119 5.13 -15.03 15.49
N GLY A 120 4.18 -14.16 15.89
CA GLY A 120 4.18 -12.74 15.55
C GLY A 120 3.71 -12.41 14.13
N LEU A 121 3.12 -13.37 13.42
CA LEU A 121 2.54 -13.18 12.08
C LEU A 121 1.06 -12.82 12.20
N SER A 122 0.82 -11.60 12.67
CA SER A 122 -0.51 -11.01 12.86
C SER A 122 -0.77 -9.86 11.89
N ASN A 123 -2.02 -9.46 11.76
CA ASN A 123 -2.40 -8.24 11.05
C ASN A 123 -1.62 -7.03 11.60
N GLY A 124 -1.03 -6.25 10.71
CA GLY A 124 -0.19 -5.09 11.04
C GLY A 124 1.30 -5.41 11.19
N THR A 125 1.71 -6.67 11.09
CA THR A 125 3.14 -7.00 11.09
C THR A 125 3.80 -6.53 9.81
N GLN A 126 4.91 -5.79 9.96
CA GLN A 126 5.71 -5.30 8.84
C GLN A 126 6.60 -6.40 8.28
N GLY A 127 6.77 -6.41 6.96
CA GLY A 127 7.63 -7.34 6.26
C GLY A 127 8.29 -6.71 5.03
N ILE A 128 9.11 -7.52 4.37
CA ILE A 128 9.75 -7.16 3.10
C ILE A 128 9.33 -8.22 2.09
N PHE A 129 8.71 -7.80 0.99
CA PHE A 129 8.40 -8.70 -0.11
C PHE A 129 9.70 -9.17 -0.78
N ARG A 130 9.88 -10.49 -0.91
CA ARG A 130 11.08 -11.08 -1.52
C ARG A 130 10.80 -11.53 -2.94
N GLU A 131 9.89 -12.47 -3.08
CA GLU A 131 9.54 -13.10 -4.35
C GLU A 131 8.09 -13.60 -4.31
N LEU A 132 7.51 -13.80 -5.49
CA LEU A 132 6.23 -14.49 -5.66
C LEU A 132 6.53 -15.91 -6.12
N ILE A 133 6.02 -16.89 -5.39
CA ILE A 133 6.13 -18.32 -5.73
C ILE A 133 4.75 -18.76 -6.23
N TYR A 134 4.71 -19.25 -7.47
CA TYR A 134 3.50 -19.83 -8.05
C TYR A 134 3.35 -21.28 -7.56
N ASP A 135 2.12 -21.69 -7.28
CA ASP A 135 1.84 -23.10 -7.04
C ASP A 135 1.67 -23.82 -8.38
N ASP A 136 2.59 -24.73 -8.70
CA ASP A 136 2.57 -25.51 -9.93
C ASP A 136 1.39 -26.49 -10.00
N GLN A 137 0.60 -26.60 -8.93
CA GLN A 137 -0.56 -27.51 -8.84
C GLN A 137 -1.92 -26.84 -9.11
N GLU A 138 -1.97 -25.51 -9.27
CA GLU A 138 -3.20 -24.82 -9.67
C GLU A 138 -3.36 -24.89 -11.20
N GLU A 139 -4.27 -25.76 -11.68
CA GLU A 139 -4.70 -25.73 -13.09
C GLU A 139 -5.35 -24.38 -13.41
N PRO A 140 -4.97 -23.71 -14.51
CA PRO A 140 -5.65 -22.49 -14.94
C PRO A 140 -7.08 -22.84 -15.42
N ASP A 141 -8.07 -22.17 -14.84
CA ASP A 141 -9.50 -22.22 -15.25
C ASP A 141 -9.73 -21.75 -16.71
#